data_AF-A0A497RXN5-F1
#
_entry.id   AF-A0A497RXN5-F1
#
_cell.length_a   1.000
_cell.length_b   1.000
_cell.length_c   1.000
_cell.angle_alpha   90.00
_cell.angle_beta   90.00
_cell.angle_gamma   90.00
#
_symmetry.space_group_name_H-M   'P 1'
#
loop_
_entity.id
_entity.type
_entity.pdbx_description
1 polymer ?
#
loop_
_entity_poly.entity_id
_entity_poly.type
_entity_poly.pdbx_seq_one_letter_code
_entity_poly.pdbx_strand_id
1 'polypeptide(L)'
;DIAIPQSELKFFEKLVKTNGFELSTERSDIDEIYSGKFKKFVKKVELPVSVDLLINSVKSRQTDVSYPFDYLYGNSEVREVTGWHPESRATVRVADKEMLIALKMNAMRPTDKRDILVLCYEKPDIEKIIQHISRCPRDIIKKHINELMSLIEDTRNIDSIKGVFGISEDVHKKAIRNCKAMIRAITERSFN
;
A
#
# COMPACT_ATOMS: atom_id res chain seq x y z
N ASP A 1 -6.46 -5.80 3.50
CA ASP A 1 -6.80 -4.56 4.24
C ASP A 1 -7.90 -3.83 3.49
N ILE A 2 -8.86 -3.25 4.21
CA ILE A 2 -9.99 -2.51 3.65
C ILE A 2 -10.12 -1.20 4.43
N ALA A 3 -9.97 -0.07 3.75
CA ALA A 3 -10.25 1.24 4.34
C ALA A 3 -11.76 1.52 4.26
N ILE A 4 -12.38 1.90 5.38
CA ILE A 4 -13.82 2.15 5.48
C ILE A 4 -14.11 3.40 6.32
N PRO A 5 -15.22 4.11 6.07
CA PRO A 5 -15.69 5.14 6.98
C PRO A 5 -16.36 4.49 8.22
N GLN A 6 -16.40 5.21 9.33
CA GLN A 6 -17.04 4.76 10.57
C GLN A 6 -18.52 4.37 10.38
N SER A 7 -19.22 5.02 9.43
CA SER A 7 -20.63 4.74 9.09
C SER A 7 -20.85 3.32 8.58
N GLU A 8 -19.85 2.70 7.92
CA GLU A 8 -19.96 1.37 7.34
C GLU A 8 -19.46 0.25 8.26
N LEU A 9 -18.88 0.59 9.42
CA LEU A 9 -18.27 -0.39 10.33
C LEU A 9 -19.25 -1.52 10.69
N LYS A 10 -20.49 -1.18 11.07
CA LYS A 10 -21.49 -2.18 11.47
C LYS A 10 -21.80 -3.17 10.34
N PHE A 11 -21.84 -2.69 9.10
CA PHE A 11 -22.07 -3.54 7.93
C PHE A 11 -20.89 -4.51 7.73
N PHE A 12 -19.65 -4.00 7.70
CA PHE A 12 -18.47 -4.84 7.51
C PHE A 12 -18.27 -5.83 8.65
N GLU A 13 -18.47 -5.43 9.91
CA GLU A 13 -18.39 -6.34 11.05
C GLU A 13 -19.39 -7.49 10.95
N LYS A 14 -20.63 -7.20 10.56
CA LYS A 14 -21.64 -8.25 10.33
C LYS A 14 -21.19 -9.17 9.20
N LEU A 15 -20.76 -8.61 8.07
CA LEU A 15 -20.32 -9.38 6.91
C LEU A 15 -19.16 -10.33 7.24
N VAL A 16 -18.09 -9.85 7.86
CA VAL A 16 -16.92 -10.69 8.18
C VAL A 16 -17.25 -11.77 9.21
N LYS A 17 -18.06 -11.44 10.23
CA LYS A 17 -18.51 -12.42 11.26
C LYS A 17 -19.39 -13.51 10.66
N THR A 18 -20.35 -13.16 9.81
CA THR A 18 -21.20 -14.13 9.10
C THR A 18 -20.39 -15.08 8.21
N ASN A 19 -19.24 -14.64 7.71
CA ASN A 19 -18.33 -15.48 6.93
C ASN A 19 -17.32 -16.29 7.77
N GLY A 20 -17.51 -16.34 9.09
CA GLY A 20 -16.73 -17.16 10.02
C GLY A 20 -15.39 -16.55 10.44
N PHE A 21 -15.22 -15.24 10.32
CA PHE A 21 -14.06 -14.55 10.88
C PHE A 21 -14.35 -14.07 12.32
N GLU A 22 -13.38 -14.23 13.20
CA GLU A 22 -13.44 -13.82 14.60
C GLU A 22 -12.59 -12.55 14.82
N LEU A 23 -13.05 -11.66 15.69
CA LEU A 23 -12.25 -10.48 16.06
C LEU A 23 -11.01 -10.93 16.82
N SER A 24 -9.83 -10.57 16.32
CA SER A 24 -8.53 -10.92 16.90
C SER A 24 -7.81 -9.73 17.52
N THR A 25 -7.97 -8.52 16.96
CA THR A 25 -7.32 -7.31 17.50
C THR A 25 -8.19 -6.10 17.24
N GLU A 26 -8.26 -5.20 18.21
CA GLU A 26 -8.91 -3.89 18.09
C GLU A 26 -8.01 -2.80 18.69
N ARG A 27 -7.94 -1.64 18.01
CA ARG A 27 -7.25 -0.43 18.46
C ARG A 27 -8.10 0.77 18.10
N SER A 28 -8.39 1.64 19.06
CA SER A 28 -9.32 2.76 18.92
C SER A 28 -8.63 4.14 18.81
N ASP A 29 -7.32 4.15 18.97
CA ASP A 29 -6.44 5.31 19.15
C ASP A 29 -5.32 5.32 18.10
N ILE A 30 -5.59 4.81 16.89
CA ILE A 30 -4.59 4.78 15.82
C ILE A 30 -4.25 6.20 15.38
N ASP A 31 -5.25 7.08 15.30
CA ASP A 31 -5.11 8.42 14.77
C ASP A 31 -6.14 9.36 15.41
N GLU A 32 -5.68 10.28 16.23
CA GLU A 32 -6.57 11.21 16.93
C GLU A 32 -7.22 12.22 15.97
N ILE A 33 -6.50 12.64 14.92
CA ILE A 33 -6.92 13.70 14.00
C ILE A 33 -8.18 13.29 13.24
N TYR A 34 -8.20 12.07 12.68
CA TYR A 34 -9.33 11.56 11.92
C TYR A 34 -10.13 10.49 12.68
N SER A 35 -9.92 10.36 14.00
CA SER A 35 -10.53 9.32 14.82
C SER A 35 -10.34 7.92 14.21
N GLY A 36 -9.11 7.64 13.76
CA GLY A 36 -8.75 6.41 13.08
C GLY A 36 -8.70 5.23 14.03
N LYS A 37 -9.24 4.09 13.56
CA LYS A 37 -9.32 2.85 14.34
C LYS A 37 -8.90 1.67 13.47
N PHE A 38 -8.55 0.57 14.13
CA PHE A 38 -8.14 -0.66 13.48
C PHE A 38 -8.87 -1.85 14.10
N LYS A 39 -9.42 -2.72 13.25
CA LYS A 39 -9.92 -4.03 13.67
C LYS A 39 -9.38 -5.12 12.75
N LYS A 40 -8.81 -6.17 13.34
CA LYS A 40 -8.37 -7.37 12.63
C LYS A 40 -9.29 -8.53 12.93
N PHE A 41 -9.83 -9.12 11.87
CA PHE A 41 -10.62 -10.33 11.93
C PHE A 41 -9.83 -11.49 11.33
N VAL A 42 -9.85 -12.65 11.98
CA VAL A 42 -9.08 -13.83 11.57
C VAL A 42 -10.02 -15.02 11.44
N LYS A 43 -9.88 -15.77 10.35
CA LYS A 43 -10.53 -17.06 10.14
C LYS A 43 -9.47 -18.16 10.22
N LYS A 44 -9.63 -19.05 11.22
CA LYS A 44 -8.71 -20.17 11.46
C LYS A 44 -9.06 -21.33 10.52
N VAL A 45 -8.42 -21.36 9.37
CA VAL A 45 -8.34 -22.53 8.47
C VAL A 45 -6.89 -23.02 8.43
N GLU A 46 -6.59 -24.06 7.63
CA GLU A 46 -5.24 -24.65 7.52
C GLU A 46 -4.14 -23.59 7.34
N LEU A 47 -4.39 -22.59 6.48
CA LEU A 47 -3.62 -21.36 6.40
C LEU A 47 -4.49 -20.17 6.86
N PRO A 48 -4.28 -19.62 8.07
CA PRO A 48 -5.13 -18.55 8.59
C PRO A 48 -5.23 -17.35 7.66
N VAL A 49 -6.46 -16.87 7.45
CA VAL A 49 -6.74 -15.69 6.61
C VAL A 49 -7.25 -14.56 7.49
N SER A 50 -6.87 -13.32 7.19
CA SER A 50 -7.32 -12.15 7.93
C SER A 50 -7.96 -11.07 7.06
N VAL A 51 -8.89 -10.33 7.66
CA VAL A 51 -9.45 -9.09 7.13
C VAL A 51 -9.16 -7.97 8.13
N ASP A 52 -8.37 -7.01 7.69
CA ASP A 52 -8.01 -5.83 8.47
C ASP A 52 -8.89 -4.66 8.00
N LEU A 53 -9.70 -4.11 8.91
CA LEU A 53 -10.49 -2.91 8.70
C LEU A 53 -9.72 -1.69 9.21
N LEU A 54 -9.41 -0.78 8.29
CA LEU A 54 -8.75 0.50 8.55
C LEU A 54 -9.85 1.58 8.56
N ILE A 55 -10.28 1.96 9.76
CA ILE A 55 -11.49 2.75 9.95
C ILE A 55 -11.10 4.24 9.99
N ASN A 56 -11.76 5.06 9.18
CA ASN A 56 -11.57 6.50 8.98
C ASN A 56 -10.22 6.96 8.42
N SER A 57 -9.12 6.27 8.69
CA SER A 57 -7.81 6.65 8.16
C SER A 57 -6.84 5.47 8.07
N VAL A 58 -5.77 5.66 7.29
CA VAL A 58 -4.63 4.76 7.18
C VAL A 58 -3.39 5.51 7.64
N LYS A 59 -2.83 5.07 8.77
CA LYS A 59 -1.66 5.70 9.40
C LYS A 59 -0.38 4.89 9.19
N SER A 60 0.70 5.58 8.85
CA SER A 60 2.05 5.02 8.89
C SER A 60 2.68 5.25 10.25
N ARG A 61 3.27 4.20 10.83
CA ARG A 61 4.02 4.31 12.10
C ARG A 61 5.39 4.95 11.90
N GLN A 62 5.94 4.87 10.69
CA GLN A 62 7.28 5.34 10.35
C GLN A 62 7.35 6.86 10.23
N THR A 63 6.26 7.50 9.82
CA THR A 63 6.16 8.95 9.62
C THR A 63 5.14 9.62 10.52
N ASP A 64 4.35 8.84 11.26
CA ASP A 64 3.19 9.28 12.03
C ASP A 64 2.06 9.94 11.20
N VAL A 65 2.14 9.86 9.86
CA VAL A 65 1.19 10.49 8.94
C VAL A 65 -0.01 9.59 8.71
N SER A 66 -1.20 10.19 8.80
CA SER A 66 -2.49 9.56 8.50
C SER A 66 -3.09 10.11 7.21
N TYR A 67 -3.58 9.20 6.35
CA TYR A 67 -4.43 9.55 5.20
C TYR A 67 -5.90 9.25 5.54
N PRO A 68 -6.79 10.25 5.53
CA PRO A 68 -8.20 10.04 5.83
C PRO A 68 -8.92 9.26 4.72
N PHE A 69 -10.00 8.58 5.06
CA PHE A 69 -10.80 7.74 4.16
C PHE A 69 -11.24 8.51 2.92
N ASP A 70 -11.76 9.73 3.07
CA ASP A 70 -12.22 10.53 1.93
C ASP A 70 -11.09 10.86 0.95
N TYR A 71 -9.87 11.07 1.46
CA TYR A 71 -8.70 11.29 0.62
C TYR A 71 -8.31 10.01 -0.12
N LEU A 72 -8.33 8.86 0.56
CA LEU A 72 -8.06 7.56 -0.06
C LEU A 72 -9.12 7.24 -1.11
N TYR A 73 -10.39 7.49 -0.82
CA TYR A 73 -11.51 7.26 -1.72
C TYR A 73 -11.43 8.15 -2.96
N GLY A 74 -11.07 9.43 -2.79
CA GLY A 74 -10.87 10.36 -3.91
C GLY A 74 -9.69 9.99 -4.81
N ASN A 75 -8.69 9.27 -4.30
CA ASN A 75 -7.52 8.80 -5.04
C ASN A 75 -7.57 7.27 -5.21
N SER A 76 -8.71 6.80 -5.70
CA SER A 76 -8.99 5.39 -5.94
C SER A 76 -9.90 5.23 -7.16
N GLU A 77 -9.92 4.03 -7.71
CA GLU A 77 -10.78 3.70 -8.84
C GLU A 77 -11.32 2.28 -8.74
N VAL A 78 -12.44 2.03 -9.43
CA VAL A 78 -13.07 0.72 -9.48
C VAL A 78 -12.33 -0.13 -10.51
N ARG A 79 -11.86 -1.31 -10.09
CA ARG A 79 -11.14 -2.29 -10.93
C ARG A 79 -11.59 -3.70 -10.60
N GLU A 80 -11.41 -4.61 -11.55
CA GLU A 80 -11.46 -6.04 -11.25
C GLU A 80 -10.13 -6.46 -10.61
N VAL A 81 -10.20 -7.14 -9.47
CA VAL A 81 -9.06 -7.78 -8.81
C VAL A 81 -9.22 -9.28 -8.87
N THR A 82 -8.12 -9.98 -9.14
CA THR A 82 -8.07 -11.45 -9.17
C THR A 82 -7.25 -11.94 -7.99
N GLY A 83 -7.81 -12.90 -7.25
CA GLY A 83 -7.14 -13.59 -6.16
C GLY A 83 -6.19 -14.67 -6.67
N TRP A 84 -5.75 -15.55 -5.76
CA TRP A 84 -4.84 -16.65 -6.10
C TRP A 84 -5.44 -17.62 -7.13
N HIS A 85 -6.71 -17.96 -6.98
CA HIS A 85 -7.43 -18.76 -7.96
C HIS A 85 -7.96 -17.84 -9.08
N PRO A 86 -7.77 -18.17 -10.37
CA PRO A 86 -8.19 -17.32 -11.49
C PRO A 86 -9.69 -16.96 -11.52
N GLU A 87 -10.52 -17.82 -10.93
CA GLU A 87 -11.98 -17.59 -10.78
C GLU A 87 -12.34 -16.70 -9.59
N SER A 88 -11.41 -16.45 -8.67
CA SER A 88 -11.63 -15.57 -7.52
C SER A 88 -11.48 -14.11 -7.96
N ARG A 89 -12.51 -13.58 -8.62
CA ARG A 89 -12.53 -12.20 -9.11
C ARG A 89 -13.53 -11.35 -8.33
N ALA A 90 -13.20 -10.08 -8.15
CA ALA A 90 -14.12 -9.13 -7.53
C ALA A 90 -13.95 -7.75 -8.18
N THR A 91 -15.05 -7.08 -8.48
CA THR A 91 -15.04 -5.66 -8.86
C THR A 91 -15.05 -4.83 -7.58
N VAL A 92 -13.95 -4.16 -7.28
CA VAL A 92 -13.75 -3.40 -6.03
C VAL A 92 -13.08 -2.07 -6.31
N ARG A 93 -13.22 -1.14 -5.36
CA ARG A 93 -12.48 0.13 -5.38
C ARG A 93 -11.10 -0.09 -4.76
N VAL A 94 -10.06 0.24 -5.53
CA VAL A 94 -8.65 0.11 -5.12
C VAL A 94 -8.02 1.50 -5.19
N ALA A 95 -7.23 1.86 -4.19
CA ALA A 95 -6.39 3.06 -4.27
C ALA A 95 -5.61 3.05 -5.59
N ASP A 96 -5.51 4.22 -6.25
CA ASP A 96 -4.81 4.29 -7.52
C ASP A 96 -3.32 3.97 -7.34
N LYS A 97 -2.64 3.70 -8.46
CA LYS A 97 -1.25 3.21 -8.46
C LYS A 97 -0.32 4.19 -7.74
N GLU A 98 -0.50 5.48 -8.00
CA GLU A 98 0.30 6.56 -7.42
C GLU A 98 0.04 6.72 -5.92
N MET A 99 -1.20 6.60 -5.47
CA MET A 99 -1.57 6.60 -4.06
C MET A 99 -1.02 5.37 -3.34
N LEU A 100 -1.07 4.18 -3.96
CA LEU A 100 -0.45 2.96 -3.42
C LEU A 100 1.05 3.14 -3.27
N ILE A 101 1.75 3.66 -4.31
CA ILE A 101 3.19 3.96 -4.22
C ILE A 101 3.46 4.92 -3.06
N ALA A 102 2.69 6.00 -2.92
CA ALA A 102 2.87 6.97 -1.84
C ALA A 102 2.66 6.36 -0.45
N LEU A 103 1.62 5.54 -0.25
CA LEU A 103 1.38 4.81 1.00
C LEU A 103 2.55 3.87 1.33
N LYS A 104 3.08 3.18 0.33
CA LYS A 104 4.23 2.29 0.47
C LYS A 104 5.52 3.07 0.76
N MET A 105 5.71 4.24 0.15
CA MET A 105 6.82 5.14 0.46
C MET A 105 6.70 5.73 1.88
N ASN A 106 5.48 5.94 2.36
CA ASN A 106 5.20 6.42 3.70
C ASN A 106 5.56 5.39 4.78
N ALA A 107 5.39 4.09 4.50
CA ALA A 107 5.64 2.99 5.46
C ALA A 107 7.02 2.33 5.31
N MET A 108 7.52 2.21 4.08
CA MET A 108 8.84 1.70 3.68
C MET A 108 9.29 0.39 4.37
N ARG A 109 8.36 -0.53 4.65
CA ARG A 109 8.71 -1.86 5.18
C ARG A 109 9.44 -2.66 4.09
N PRO A 110 10.20 -3.71 4.44
CA PRO A 110 10.90 -4.54 3.45
C PRO A 110 10.00 -5.08 2.32
N THR A 111 8.74 -5.42 2.62
CA THR A 111 7.75 -5.82 1.62
C THR A 111 7.28 -4.65 0.75
N ASP A 112 7.12 -3.47 1.34
CA ASP A 112 6.67 -2.27 0.61
C ASP A 112 7.67 -1.87 -0.48
N LYS A 113 8.98 -2.04 -0.23
CA LYS A 113 10.03 -1.81 -1.24
C LYS A 113 9.83 -2.65 -2.50
N ARG A 114 9.44 -3.92 -2.32
CA ARG A 114 9.19 -4.86 -3.42
C ARG A 114 7.89 -4.52 -4.14
N ASP A 115 6.85 -4.18 -3.38
CA ASP A 115 5.55 -3.77 -3.94
C ASP A 115 5.69 -2.51 -4.81
N ILE A 116 6.46 -1.50 -4.37
CA ILE A 116 6.73 -0.29 -5.16
C ILE A 116 7.40 -0.65 -6.48
N LEU A 117 8.36 -1.59 -6.46
CA LEU A 117 9.02 -2.02 -7.69
C LEU A 117 8.02 -2.62 -8.67
N VAL A 118 7.13 -3.52 -8.21
CA VAL A 118 6.09 -4.13 -9.06
C VAL A 118 5.10 -3.09 -9.58
N LEU A 119 4.68 -2.15 -8.74
CA LEU A 119 3.81 -1.04 -9.14
C LEU A 119 4.45 -0.16 -10.22
N CYS A 120 5.78 -0.09 -10.28
CA CYS A 120 6.52 0.60 -11.32
C CYS A 120 6.64 -0.18 -12.63
N TYR A 121 6.01 -1.35 -12.80
CA TYR A 121 6.01 -2.06 -14.09
C TYR A 121 5.53 -1.14 -15.23
N GLU A 122 4.49 -0.37 -14.97
CA GLU A 122 4.11 0.78 -15.78
C GLU A 122 4.72 2.06 -15.23
N LYS A 123 5.01 3.01 -16.12
CA LYS A 123 5.53 4.32 -15.70
C LYS A 123 4.50 5.02 -14.80
N PRO A 124 4.85 5.37 -13.55
CA PRO A 124 3.95 6.10 -12.66
C PRO A 124 3.86 7.58 -13.02
N ASP A 125 2.77 8.23 -12.64
CA ASP A 125 2.64 9.69 -12.67
C ASP A 125 3.36 10.30 -11.46
N ILE A 126 4.46 11.00 -11.74
CA ILE A 126 5.36 11.55 -10.74
C ILE A 126 4.70 12.70 -9.96
N GLU A 127 3.89 13.53 -10.61
CA GLU A 127 3.30 14.70 -9.97
C GLU A 127 2.27 14.28 -8.91
N LYS A 128 1.45 13.28 -9.23
CA LYS A 128 0.53 12.67 -8.27
C LYS A 128 1.28 12.08 -7.08
N ILE A 129 2.34 11.30 -7.31
CA ILE A 129 3.13 10.73 -6.20
C ILE A 129 3.68 11.84 -5.30
N ILE A 130 4.26 12.91 -5.87
CA ILE A 130 4.76 14.06 -5.13
C ILE A 130 3.65 14.70 -4.29
N GLN A 131 2.47 14.92 -4.88
CA GLN A 131 1.31 15.47 -4.18
C GLN A 131 0.87 14.62 -2.97
N HIS A 132 0.96 13.30 -3.05
CA HIS A 132 0.65 12.43 -1.93
C HIS A 132 1.74 12.51 -0.85
N ILE A 133 3.01 12.29 -1.21
CA ILE A 133 4.12 12.22 -0.26
C ILE A 133 4.49 13.58 0.35
N SER A 134 4.07 14.71 -0.25
CA SER A 134 4.29 16.05 0.31
C SER A 134 3.59 16.27 1.65
N ARG A 135 2.65 15.40 2.02
CA ARG A 135 2.02 15.34 3.35
C ARG A 135 2.92 14.73 4.41
N CYS A 136 4.01 14.09 4.01
CA CYS A 136 4.90 13.36 4.91
C CYS A 136 6.15 14.18 5.26
N PRO A 137 6.80 13.89 6.42
CA PRO A 137 8.06 14.52 6.78
C PRO A 137 9.14 14.33 5.71
N ARG A 138 9.63 15.47 5.19
CA ARG A 138 10.55 15.53 4.04
C ARG A 138 11.83 14.71 4.29
N ASP A 139 12.39 14.79 5.48
CA ASP A 139 13.59 14.08 5.91
C ASP A 139 13.39 12.56 5.93
N ILE A 140 12.26 12.09 6.46
CA ILE A 140 11.94 10.65 6.53
C ILE A 140 11.70 10.10 5.11
N ILE A 141 10.96 10.82 4.27
CA ILE A 141 10.74 10.40 2.88
C ILE A 141 12.06 10.37 2.09
N LYS A 142 12.95 11.36 2.28
CA LYS A 142 14.27 11.35 1.66
C LYS A 142 15.08 10.11 2.07
N LYS A 143 15.06 9.72 3.35
CA LYS A 143 15.67 8.48 3.83
C LYS A 143 15.05 7.25 3.16
N HIS A 144 13.73 7.15 3.12
CA HIS A 144 13.01 6.05 2.49
C HIS A 144 13.35 5.90 0.99
N ILE A 145 13.48 7.02 0.27
CA ILE A 145 13.88 7.03 -1.15
C ILE A 145 15.30 6.47 -1.31
N ASN A 146 16.24 6.89 -0.45
CA ASN A 146 17.60 6.36 -0.49
C ASN A 146 17.62 4.84 -0.23
N GLU A 147 16.84 4.36 0.74
CA GLU A 147 16.72 2.93 1.01
C GLU A 147 16.15 2.14 -0.18
N LEU A 148 15.16 2.70 -0.86
CA LEU A 148 14.57 2.09 -2.05
C LEU A 148 15.59 2.07 -3.20
N MET A 149 16.35 3.15 -3.39
CA MET A 149 17.41 3.22 -4.41
C MET A 149 18.49 2.15 -4.18
N SER A 150 18.99 2.03 -2.94
CA SER A 150 20.00 1.02 -2.59
C SER A 150 19.51 -0.41 -2.85
N LEU A 151 18.23 -0.70 -2.61
CA LEU A 151 17.64 -2.01 -2.91
C LEU A 151 17.70 -2.32 -4.41
N ILE A 152 17.37 -1.35 -5.26
CA ILE A 152 17.28 -1.51 -6.71
C ILE A 152 18.68 -1.58 -7.36
N GLU A 153 19.70 -1.02 -6.72
CA GLU A 153 21.08 -1.06 -7.19
C GLU A 153 21.80 -2.37 -6.83
N ASP A 154 21.37 -3.08 -5.78
CA ASP A 154 21.93 -4.39 -5.41
C ASP A 154 21.32 -5.52 -6.26
N THR A 155 22.16 -6.12 -7.11
CA THR A 155 21.78 -7.21 -8.01
C THR A 155 21.31 -8.46 -7.30
N ARG A 156 21.68 -8.69 -6.03
CA ARG A 156 21.21 -9.85 -5.24
C ARG A 156 19.74 -9.73 -4.85
N ASN A 157 19.25 -8.50 -4.69
CA ASN A 157 17.84 -8.26 -4.37
C ASN A 157 16.92 -8.50 -5.58
N ILE A 158 17.45 -8.28 -6.79
CA ILE A 158 16.74 -8.47 -8.06
C ILE A 158 16.25 -9.92 -8.21
N ASP A 159 17.10 -10.90 -7.91
CA ASP A 159 16.72 -12.31 -8.05
C ASP A 159 15.72 -12.76 -6.98
N SER A 160 15.76 -12.16 -5.78
CA SER A 160 14.75 -12.41 -4.75
C SER A 160 13.35 -11.91 -5.14
N ILE A 161 13.26 -10.84 -5.91
CA ILE A 161 11.97 -10.24 -6.30
C ILE A 161 11.34 -11.03 -7.46
N LYS A 162 12.14 -11.48 -8.43
CA LYS A 162 11.68 -12.37 -9.50
C LYS A 162 10.98 -13.61 -8.94
N GLY A 163 11.57 -14.25 -7.92
CA GLY A 163 11.02 -15.45 -7.29
C GLY A 163 9.69 -15.21 -6.56
N VAL A 164 9.50 -14.04 -5.94
CA VAL A 164 8.29 -13.72 -5.17
C VAL A 164 7.07 -13.46 -6.07
N PHE A 165 7.27 -12.86 -7.24
CA PHE A 165 6.15 -12.45 -8.11
C PHE A 165 5.97 -13.30 -9.36
N GLY A 166 6.87 -14.25 -9.64
CA GLY A 166 6.78 -15.10 -10.83
C GLY A 166 6.77 -14.33 -12.15
N ILE A 167 7.36 -13.12 -12.16
CA ILE A 167 7.34 -12.22 -13.32
C ILE A 167 8.46 -12.54 -14.31
N SER A 168 8.21 -12.31 -15.60
CA SER A 168 9.24 -12.47 -16.63
C SER A 168 10.38 -11.47 -16.45
N GLU A 169 11.56 -11.80 -16.97
CA GLU A 169 12.75 -10.97 -16.84
C GLU A 169 12.54 -9.56 -17.44
N ASP A 170 11.81 -9.46 -18.55
CA ASP A 170 11.52 -8.19 -19.21
C ASP A 170 10.62 -7.29 -18.38
N VAL A 171 9.60 -7.87 -17.74
CA VAL A 171 8.70 -7.16 -16.81
C VAL A 171 9.51 -6.60 -15.65
N HIS A 172 10.42 -7.40 -15.11
CA HIS A 172 11.30 -6.99 -14.02
C HIS A 172 12.26 -5.86 -14.43
N LYS A 173 12.91 -5.97 -15.60
CA LYS A 173 13.82 -4.93 -16.12
C LYS A 173 13.08 -3.61 -16.36
N LYS A 174 11.86 -3.66 -16.87
CA LYS A 174 11.00 -2.48 -17.08
C LYS A 174 10.64 -1.81 -15.75
N ALA A 175 10.21 -2.61 -14.77
CA ALA A 175 9.89 -2.15 -13.42
C ALA A 175 11.08 -1.43 -12.75
N ILE A 176 12.28 -2.02 -12.79
CA ILE A 176 13.51 -1.38 -12.29
C ILE A 176 13.74 -0.02 -12.95
N ARG A 177 13.68 0.03 -14.29
CA ARG A 177 13.96 1.24 -15.06
C ARG A 177 13.01 2.37 -14.68
N ASN A 178 11.73 2.07 -14.62
CA ASN A 178 10.69 3.04 -14.25
C ASN A 178 10.83 3.49 -12.80
N CYS A 179 11.13 2.57 -11.88
CA CYS A 179 11.31 2.90 -10.47
C CYS A 179 12.54 3.81 -10.25
N LYS A 180 13.67 3.53 -10.93
CA LYS A 180 14.85 4.43 -10.92
C LYS A 180 14.51 5.81 -11.47
N ALA A 181 13.77 5.88 -12.58
CA ALA A 181 13.35 7.15 -13.16
C ALA A 181 12.42 7.93 -12.21
N MET A 182 11.48 7.24 -11.56
CA MET A 182 10.59 7.82 -10.55
C MET A 182 11.38 8.38 -9.36
N ILE A 183 12.31 7.60 -8.79
CA ILE A 183 13.14 8.04 -7.67
C ILE A 183 13.94 9.30 -8.01
N ARG A 184 14.58 9.34 -9.19
CA ARG A 184 15.36 10.49 -9.65
C ARG A 184 14.48 11.73 -9.80
N ALA A 185 13.34 11.60 -10.47
CA ALA A 185 12.42 12.71 -10.68
C ALA A 185 11.83 13.26 -9.38
N ILE A 186 11.44 12.37 -8.44
CA ILE A 186 11.01 12.80 -7.11
C ILE A 186 12.14 13.51 -6.38
N THR A 187 13.37 12.99 -6.49
CA THR A 187 14.54 13.58 -5.83
C THR A 187 14.82 15.00 -6.30
N GLU A 188 14.85 15.18 -7.61
CA GLU A 188 15.11 16.47 -8.26
C GLU A 188 14.04 17.51 -7.97
N ARG A 189 12.76 17.10 -7.86
CA ARG A 189 11.63 18.02 -7.70
C ARG A 189 11.26 18.32 -6.26
N SER A 190 11.58 17.41 -5.33
CA SER A 190 11.13 17.51 -3.92
C SER A 190 12.26 17.82 -2.94
N PHE A 191 13.52 17.50 -3.27
CA PHE A 191 14.63 17.60 -2.31
C PHE A 191 15.81 18.47 -2.74
N ASN A 192 15.93 18.79 -4.03
CA ASN A 192 16.83 19.83 -4.54
C ASN A 192 16.13 21.19 -4.52
#